data_AF-A0A7S2BN30-F1
#
_entry.id   AF-A0A7S2BN30-F1
#
_cell.length_a   1.000
_cell.length_b   1.000
_cell.length_c   1.000
_cell.angle_alpha   90.00
_cell.angle_beta   90.00
_cell.angle_gamma   90.00
#
_symmetry.space_group_name_H-M   'P 1'
#
loop_
_entity.id
_entity.type
_entity.pdbx_description
1 polymer ?
#
loop_
_entity_poly.entity_id
_entity_poly.type
_entity_poly.pdbx_seq_one_letter_code
_entity_poly.pdbx_strand_id
1 'polypeptide(L)'
;GNTRSGKPLHYKGSTFHRVIKGFMLQGGDFTNGDGTGGESIYGGKFDDENFVRRHTRAGLLSMANAGPGTNGSQFFVTTVPTPHLDDKHVVFGEVISGMDIVKKIERVDVLKEKPHATQRVEIVDCGALDGTSDGINKRKRSLSGAFSEK
;
A
#
# COMPACT_ATOMS: atom_id res chain seq x y z
N GLY A 1 -5.80 -9.18 -15.67
CA GLY A 1 -6.37 -10.48 -15.27
C GLY A 1 -7.39 -10.26 -14.18
N ASN A 2 -8.26 -11.24 -13.91
CA ASN A 2 -9.24 -11.19 -12.82
C ASN A 2 -8.88 -12.21 -11.75
N THR A 3 -9.30 -11.95 -10.52
CA THR A 3 -9.26 -12.89 -9.38
C THR A 3 -10.14 -14.10 -9.65
N ARG A 4 -10.01 -15.16 -8.83
CA ARG A 4 -10.95 -16.28 -8.84
C ARG A 4 -12.42 -15.87 -8.63
N SER A 5 -12.67 -14.78 -7.89
CA SER A 5 -14.01 -14.21 -7.68
C SER A 5 -14.46 -13.24 -8.78
N GLY A 6 -13.72 -13.14 -9.89
CA GLY A 6 -14.07 -12.30 -11.05
C GLY A 6 -13.76 -10.80 -10.92
N LYS A 7 -13.24 -10.32 -9.79
CA LYS A 7 -12.81 -8.93 -9.63
C LYS A 7 -11.48 -8.65 -10.36
N PRO A 8 -11.25 -7.44 -10.89
CA PRO A 8 -9.96 -7.12 -11.52
C PRO A 8 -8.78 -7.24 -10.55
N LEU A 9 -7.69 -7.87 -10.98
CA LEU A 9 -6.41 -7.87 -10.24
C LEU A 9 -5.71 -6.51 -10.43
N HIS A 10 -6.21 -5.48 -9.75
CA HIS A 10 -5.78 -4.11 -9.96
C HIS A 10 -6.00 -3.23 -8.73
N TYR A 11 -5.07 -2.31 -8.44
CA TYR A 11 -5.17 -1.43 -7.26
C TYR A 11 -5.98 -0.16 -7.49
N LYS A 12 -6.24 0.25 -8.75
CA LYS A 12 -7.10 1.40 -9.04
C LYS A 12 -8.48 1.22 -8.42
N GLY A 13 -8.94 2.23 -7.69
CA GLY A 13 -10.20 2.24 -6.94
C GLY A 13 -10.13 1.56 -5.58
N SER A 14 -9.02 0.89 -5.24
CA SER A 14 -8.79 0.36 -3.89
C SER A 14 -8.34 1.47 -2.92
N THR A 15 -8.48 1.22 -1.62
CA THR A 15 -8.27 2.22 -0.58
C THR A 15 -7.17 1.84 0.40
N PHE A 16 -6.61 2.85 1.07
CA PHE A 16 -5.90 2.67 2.33
C PHE A 16 -6.93 2.50 3.44
N HIS A 17 -7.35 1.26 3.67
CA HIS A 17 -8.42 0.92 4.62
C HIS A 17 -7.97 0.96 6.08
N ARG A 18 -6.65 0.93 6.35
CA ARG A 18 -6.10 0.99 7.70
C ARG A 18 -4.91 1.95 7.78
N VAL A 19 -5.03 2.99 8.60
CA VAL A 19 -4.04 4.05 8.79
C VAL A 19 -3.71 4.16 10.27
N ILE A 20 -2.43 4.02 10.62
CA ILE A 20 -1.97 4.16 12.02
C ILE A 20 -0.82 5.17 12.05
N LYS A 21 -1.10 6.34 12.62
CA LYS A 21 -0.12 7.41 12.81
C LYS A 21 1.06 6.93 13.66
N GLY A 22 2.27 7.20 13.18
CA GLY A 22 3.51 6.75 13.82
C GLY A 22 3.78 5.25 13.63
N PHE A 23 3.18 4.62 12.63
CA PHE A 23 3.40 3.21 12.34
C PHE A 23 3.42 2.92 10.84
N MET A 24 2.25 2.82 10.20
CA MET A 24 2.13 2.43 8.79
C MET A 24 0.75 2.77 8.19
N LEU A 25 0.70 2.72 6.85
CA LEU A 25 -0.51 2.85 6.04
C LEU A 25 -0.72 1.55 5.27
N GLN A 26 -1.85 0.88 5.44
CA GLN A 26 -2.17 -0.40 4.81
C GLN A 26 -3.31 -0.26 3.80
N GLY A 27 -3.10 -0.89 2.64
CA GLY A 27 -4.02 -0.89 1.50
C GLY A 27 -3.93 -2.18 0.70
N GLY A 28 -4.46 -2.18 -0.53
CA GLY A 28 -4.34 -3.31 -1.46
C GLY A 28 -5.43 -4.38 -1.33
N ASP A 29 -6.42 -4.18 -0.47
CA ASP A 29 -7.67 -4.96 -0.50
C ASP A 29 -8.61 -4.36 -1.54
N PHE A 30 -8.44 -4.78 -2.79
CA PHE A 30 -9.29 -4.34 -3.91
C PHE A 30 -10.59 -5.17 -4.04
N THR A 31 -10.79 -6.20 -3.20
CA THR A 31 -12.02 -7.00 -3.25
C THR A 31 -13.05 -6.51 -2.24
N ASN A 32 -12.69 -6.35 -0.98
CA ASN A 32 -13.63 -5.98 0.08
C ASN A 32 -13.41 -4.56 0.60
N GLY A 33 -12.18 -4.05 0.49
CA GLY A 33 -11.82 -2.69 0.91
C GLY A 33 -11.78 -2.49 2.42
N ASP A 34 -11.75 -3.55 3.21
CA ASP A 34 -11.80 -3.51 4.69
C ASP A 34 -10.69 -4.34 5.37
N GLY A 35 -9.80 -4.95 4.57
CA GLY A 35 -8.69 -5.77 5.03
C GLY A 35 -9.01 -7.26 5.12
N THR A 36 -10.24 -7.69 4.84
CA THR A 36 -10.62 -9.11 4.82
C THR A 36 -10.40 -9.77 3.47
N GLY A 37 -10.13 -8.98 2.42
CA GLY A 37 -10.02 -9.44 1.05
C GLY A 37 -8.63 -9.37 0.43
N GLY A 38 -8.61 -9.21 -0.89
CA GLY A 38 -7.41 -9.19 -1.72
C GLY A 38 -6.96 -10.58 -2.17
N GLU A 39 -6.35 -10.63 -3.35
CA GLU A 39 -5.88 -11.87 -3.98
C GLU A 39 -4.59 -11.62 -4.77
N SER A 40 -3.64 -12.54 -4.67
CA SER A 40 -2.41 -12.47 -5.46
C SER A 40 -2.64 -12.92 -6.92
N ILE A 41 -1.70 -12.58 -7.79
CA ILE A 41 -1.71 -13.05 -9.19
C ILE A 41 -1.46 -14.56 -9.31
N TYR A 42 -0.94 -15.21 -8.25
CA TYR A 42 -0.72 -16.66 -8.18
C TYR A 42 -2.00 -17.44 -7.83
N GLY A 43 -3.08 -16.72 -7.50
CA GLY A 43 -4.35 -17.28 -7.07
C GLY A 43 -4.39 -17.53 -5.57
N GLY A 44 -5.21 -16.77 -4.85
CA GLY A 44 -5.28 -16.84 -3.39
C GLY A 44 -4.03 -16.25 -2.72
N LYS A 45 -3.42 -17.03 -1.82
CA LYS A 45 -2.25 -16.64 -1.03
C LYS A 45 -0.94 -17.25 -1.58
N PHE A 46 0.20 -16.69 -1.20
CA PHE A 46 1.54 -17.19 -1.55
C PHE A 46 2.54 -17.05 -0.40
N ASP A 47 3.66 -17.78 -0.53
CA ASP A 47 4.69 -17.93 0.49
C ASP A 47 5.51 -16.65 0.75
N ASP A 48 6.17 -16.58 1.90
CA ASP A 48 7.15 -15.52 2.19
C ASP A 48 8.44 -15.78 1.40
N GLU A 49 8.83 -14.86 0.52
CA GLU A 49 9.99 -15.07 -0.36
C GLU A 49 11.32 -15.09 0.40
N ASN A 50 11.59 -14.06 1.21
CA ASN A 50 12.72 -13.98 2.13
C ASN A 50 12.56 -12.77 3.09
N PHE A 51 13.37 -12.74 4.15
CA PHE A 51 13.40 -11.63 5.13
C PHE A 51 14.74 -10.89 5.14
N VAL A 52 15.42 -10.81 3.98
CA VAL A 52 16.74 -10.18 3.85
C VAL A 52 16.68 -8.68 4.17
N ARG A 53 15.60 -8.01 3.75
CA ARG A 53 15.38 -6.58 4.00
C ARG A 53 14.64 -6.38 5.32
N ARG A 54 15.15 -5.46 6.14
CA ARG A 54 14.63 -5.13 7.47
C ARG A 54 13.85 -3.81 7.45
N HIS A 55 12.91 -3.64 8.38
CA HIS A 55 12.05 -2.46 8.48
C HIS A 55 12.75 -1.29 9.21
N THR A 56 13.88 -0.84 8.68
CA THR A 56 14.82 0.08 9.37
C THR A 56 14.46 1.56 9.27
N ARG A 57 13.53 1.94 8.39
CA ARG A 57 13.19 3.34 8.12
C ARG A 57 11.77 3.51 7.61
N ALA A 58 11.29 4.75 7.64
CA ALA A 58 10.05 5.14 6.97
C ALA A 58 10.16 5.01 5.44
N GLY A 59 9.01 4.78 4.79
CA GLY A 59 8.89 4.69 3.34
C GLY A 59 9.17 3.29 2.78
N LEU A 60 9.40 2.27 3.61
CA LEU A 60 9.52 0.89 3.15
C LEU A 60 8.15 0.31 2.82
N LEU A 61 8.06 -0.37 1.68
CA LEU A 61 6.89 -1.08 1.17
C LEU A 61 7.02 -2.56 1.50
N SER A 62 6.02 -3.11 2.18
CA SER A 62 6.07 -4.46 2.75
C SER A 62 4.71 -5.17 2.64
N MET A 63 4.73 -6.51 2.61
CA MET A 63 3.52 -7.32 2.46
C MET A 63 2.73 -7.42 3.76
N ALA A 64 1.42 -7.15 3.70
CA ALA A 64 0.52 -7.50 4.78
C ALA A 64 0.10 -8.97 4.66
N ASN A 65 0.09 -9.69 5.79
CA ASN A 65 -0.27 -11.10 5.86
C ASN A 65 -1.00 -11.40 7.19
N ALA A 66 -1.57 -12.60 7.29
CA ALA A 66 -2.26 -13.13 8.47
C ALA A 66 -1.44 -14.25 9.16
N GLY A 67 -0.11 -14.21 9.01
CA GLY A 67 0.81 -15.27 9.43
C GLY A 67 1.68 -15.78 8.26
N PRO A 68 2.63 -16.69 8.54
CA PRO A 68 3.59 -17.19 7.55
C PRO A 68 2.90 -17.75 6.30
N GLY A 69 3.40 -17.36 5.13
CA GLY A 69 2.92 -17.84 3.82
C GLY A 69 1.50 -17.44 3.43
N THR A 70 1.00 -16.32 3.97
CA THR A 70 -0.37 -15.83 3.68
C THR A 70 -0.38 -14.51 2.91
N ASN A 71 0.65 -14.26 2.10
CA ASN A 71 0.74 -13.05 1.29
C ASN A 71 -0.34 -13.04 0.21
N GLY A 72 -0.97 -11.89 -0.02
CA GLY A 72 -2.04 -11.72 -1.02
C GLY A 72 -1.76 -10.51 -1.90
N SER A 73 -2.66 -9.53 -1.88
CA SER A 73 -2.45 -8.23 -2.53
C SER A 73 -2.31 -7.07 -1.56
N GLN A 74 -2.54 -7.32 -0.26
CA GLN A 74 -2.46 -6.27 0.72
C GLN A 74 -1.00 -5.93 1.02
N PHE A 75 -0.73 -4.65 1.17
CA PHE A 75 0.60 -4.11 1.45
C PHE A 75 0.48 -3.01 2.50
N PHE A 76 1.61 -2.64 3.10
CA PHE A 76 1.72 -1.44 3.89
C PHE A 76 2.98 -0.63 3.57
N VAL A 77 2.89 0.68 3.79
CA VAL A 77 4.01 1.63 3.74
C VAL A 77 4.30 2.09 5.16
N THR A 78 5.53 1.87 5.61
CA THR A 78 5.98 2.32 6.94
C THR A 78 6.11 3.84 7.00
N THR A 79 5.76 4.44 8.15
CA THR A 79 5.98 5.88 8.39
C THR A 79 7.08 6.15 9.43
N VAL A 80 7.55 5.10 10.10
CA VAL A 80 8.67 5.06 11.05
C VAL A 80 9.41 3.73 10.91
N PRO A 81 10.61 3.53 11.50
CA PRO A 81 11.21 2.19 11.64
C PRO A 81 10.30 1.23 12.43
N THR A 82 10.13 0.00 11.97
CA THR A 82 9.24 -1.01 12.57
C THR A 82 9.91 -2.38 12.73
N PRO A 83 11.03 -2.48 13.49
CA PRO A 83 11.82 -3.72 13.57
C PRO A 83 11.06 -4.93 14.13
N HIS A 84 9.96 -4.71 14.86
CA HIS A 84 9.09 -5.78 15.37
C HIS A 84 8.34 -6.57 14.27
N LEU A 85 8.36 -6.06 13.03
CA LEU A 85 7.80 -6.69 11.82
C LEU A 85 8.84 -7.49 11.02
N ASP A 86 10.13 -7.39 11.39
CA ASP A 86 11.17 -8.20 10.78
C ASP A 86 10.89 -9.69 10.97
N ASP A 87 11.29 -10.51 9.98
CA ASP A 87 11.07 -11.96 9.94
C ASP A 87 9.59 -12.40 9.92
N LYS A 88 8.67 -11.44 9.76
CA LYS A 88 7.21 -11.68 9.69
C LYS A 88 6.56 -11.10 8.44
N HIS A 89 7.08 -10.00 7.93
CA HIS A 89 6.58 -9.32 6.75
C HIS A 89 7.71 -9.11 5.74
N VAL A 90 7.45 -9.48 4.48
CA VAL A 90 8.44 -9.36 3.40
C VAL A 90 8.50 -7.91 2.92
N VAL A 91 9.64 -7.26 3.11
CA VAL A 91 9.93 -5.94 2.50
C VAL A 91 10.35 -6.14 1.05
N PHE A 92 9.60 -5.56 0.12
CA PHE A 92 9.82 -5.76 -1.32
C PHE A 92 10.04 -4.45 -2.12
N GLY A 93 10.00 -3.30 -1.46
CA GLY A 93 10.26 -2.03 -2.13
C GLY A 93 10.33 -0.84 -1.19
N GLU A 94 10.38 0.36 -1.77
CA GLU A 94 10.38 1.61 -1.03
C GLU A 94 9.82 2.77 -1.86
N VAL A 95 9.34 3.79 -1.16
CA VAL A 95 8.86 5.04 -1.74
C VAL A 95 10.06 5.90 -2.15
N ILE A 96 10.26 6.05 -3.45
CA ILE A 96 11.32 6.90 -4.02
C ILE A 96 10.89 8.36 -4.24
N SER A 97 9.57 8.63 -4.26
CA SER A 97 8.98 9.96 -4.47
C SER A 97 7.57 9.99 -3.88
N GLY A 98 7.14 11.13 -3.36
CA GLY A 98 5.79 11.29 -2.79
C GLY A 98 5.69 10.93 -1.30
N MET A 99 6.80 10.97 -0.54
CA MET A 99 6.76 10.76 0.92
C MET A 99 5.96 11.84 1.67
N ASP A 100 5.83 13.03 1.09
CA ASP A 100 4.91 14.07 1.56
C ASP A 100 3.44 13.63 1.46
N ILE A 101 3.06 12.92 0.39
CA ILE A 101 1.73 12.33 0.23
C ILE A 101 1.50 11.22 1.26
N VAL A 102 2.50 10.35 1.48
CA VAL A 102 2.45 9.33 2.55
C VAL A 102 2.20 9.99 3.91
N LYS A 103 2.92 11.07 4.23
CA LYS A 103 2.70 11.83 5.48
C LYS A 103 1.35 12.55 5.53
N LYS A 104 0.80 12.97 4.38
CA LYS A 104 -0.55 13.55 4.30
C LYS A 104 -1.61 12.50 4.62
N ILE A 105 -1.48 11.29 4.07
CA ILE A 105 -2.37 10.17 4.35
C ILE A 105 -2.27 9.77 5.84
N GLU A 106 -1.08 9.75 6.43
CA GLU A 106 -0.90 9.43 7.85
C GLU A 106 -1.65 10.38 8.81
N ARG A 107 -1.92 11.61 8.37
CA ARG A 107 -2.60 12.64 9.18
C ARG A 107 -4.11 12.66 9.01
N VAL A 108 -4.68 11.82 8.17
CA VAL A 108 -6.14 11.73 8.06
C VAL A 108 -6.72 11.26 9.38
N ASP A 109 -7.86 11.84 9.77
CA ASP A 109 -8.58 11.39 10.95
C ASP A 109 -8.97 9.91 10.80
N VAL A 110 -8.92 9.17 11.91
CA VAL A 110 -9.31 7.77 11.98
C VAL A 110 -10.44 7.59 13.00
N LEU A 111 -11.24 6.55 12.84
CA LEU A 111 -12.27 6.21 13.82
C LEU A 111 -11.63 5.95 15.19
N LYS A 112 -12.28 6.39 16.27
CA LYS A 112 -11.74 6.24 17.64
C LYS A 112 -11.50 4.78 18.04
N GLU A 113 -12.39 3.89 17.60
CA GLU A 113 -12.40 2.46 17.95
C GLU A 113 -11.56 1.59 17.00
N LYS A 114 -11.31 2.05 15.77
CA LYS A 114 -10.61 1.30 14.74
C LYS A 114 -9.74 2.22 13.90
N PRO A 115 -8.52 1.82 13.53
CA PRO A 115 -7.61 2.61 12.69
C PRO A 115 -8.07 2.71 11.22
N HIS A 116 -9.37 2.77 10.95
CA HIS A 116 -9.93 3.04 9.63
C HIS A 116 -10.01 4.54 9.44
N ALA A 117 -9.52 5.04 8.30
CA ALA A 117 -9.63 6.44 7.95
C ALA A 117 -11.11 6.85 7.92
N THR A 118 -11.46 7.97 8.58
CA THR A 118 -12.80 8.56 8.52
C THR A 118 -13.11 9.11 7.12
N GLN A 119 -12.06 9.39 6.36
CA GLN A 119 -12.09 9.87 4.99
C GLN A 119 -11.65 8.73 4.07
N ARG A 120 -12.30 8.62 2.91
CA ARG A 120 -11.91 7.63 1.90
C ARG A 120 -10.60 8.06 1.23
N VAL A 121 -9.51 7.34 1.51
CA VAL A 121 -8.20 7.52 0.85
C VAL A 121 -8.07 6.48 -0.26
N GLU A 122 -8.28 6.89 -1.51
CA GLU A 122 -8.37 6.02 -2.68
C GLU A 122 -7.16 6.14 -3.62
N ILE A 123 -6.73 5.01 -4.19
CA ILE A 123 -5.79 4.95 -5.31
C ILE A 123 -6.58 5.20 -6.59
N VAL A 124 -6.73 6.47 -6.98
CA VAL A 124 -7.54 6.87 -8.15
C VAL A 124 -6.97 6.38 -9.49
N ASP A 125 -5.66 6.16 -9.57
CA ASP A 125 -4.99 5.56 -10.72
C ASP A 125 -3.64 4.94 -10.29
N CYS A 126 -3.20 3.91 -11.01
CA CYS A 126 -1.92 3.25 -10.77
C CYS A 126 -1.39 2.57 -12.03
N GLY A 127 -0.09 2.33 -12.08
CA GLY A 127 0.55 1.60 -13.17
C GLY A 127 2.08 1.66 -13.08
N ALA A 128 2.75 1.02 -14.04
CA ALA A 128 4.19 1.09 -14.14
C ALA A 128 4.64 2.45 -14.70
N LEU A 129 5.79 2.92 -14.22
CA LEU A 129 6.55 4.00 -14.87
C LEU A 129 7.66 3.32 -15.67
N ASP A 130 7.86 3.74 -16.91
CA ASP A 130 8.75 3.07 -17.88
C ASP A 130 10.26 3.28 -17.58
N GLY A 131 10.62 3.56 -16.33
CA GLY A 131 12.00 3.69 -15.84
C GLY A 131 12.77 4.91 -16.36
N THR A 132 12.29 5.59 -17.39
CA THR A 132 12.92 6.80 -17.93
C THR A 132 12.70 8.00 -17.02
N SER A 133 13.73 8.84 -16.86
CA SER A 133 13.64 10.12 -16.16
C SER A 133 12.49 10.98 -16.68
N ASP A 134 12.20 10.89 -17.98
CA ASP A 134 11.10 11.58 -18.63
C ASP A 134 9.73 11.04 -18.23
N GLY A 135 9.58 9.72 -18.07
CA GLY A 135 8.34 9.10 -17.59
C GLY A 135 8.02 9.50 -16.15
N ILE A 136 9.04 9.58 -15.30
CA ILE A 136 8.90 10.03 -13.90
C ILE A 136 8.51 11.52 -13.86
N ASN A 137 9.17 12.38 -14.65
CA ASN A 137 8.89 13.82 -14.64
C ASN A 137 7.54 14.19 -15.32
N LYS A 138 7.16 13.51 -16.40
CA LYS A 138 5.86 13.75 -17.07
C LYS A 138 4.68 13.43 -16.15
N ARG A 139 4.70 12.31 -15.42
CA ARG A 139 3.61 11.98 -14.48
C ARG A 139 3.62 12.87 -13.24
N LYS A 140 4.78 13.29 -12.72
CA LYS A 140 4.86 14.27 -11.62
C LYS A 140 4.11 15.57 -11.96
N ARG A 141 4.29 16.08 -13.19
CA ARG A 141 3.59 17.28 -13.67
C ARG A 141 2.07 17.11 -13.82
N SER A 142 1.61 15.91 -14.20
CA SER A 142 0.16 15.66 -14.30
C SER A 142 -0.49 15.48 -12.92
N LEU A 143 0.21 14.87 -11.96
CA LEU A 143 -0.27 14.69 -10.59
C LEU A 143 -0.34 16.01 -9.80
N SER A 144 0.60 16.93 -10.01
CA SER A 144 0.52 18.28 -9.40
C SER A 144 -0.67 19.10 -9.89
N GLY A 145 -1.21 18.82 -11.08
CA GLY A 145 -2.42 19.46 -11.60
C GLY A 145 -3.73 18.81 -11.14
N ALA A 146 -3.68 17.59 -10.60
CA ALA A 146 -4.86 16.84 -10.14
C ALA A 146 -5.19 17.09 -8.66
N PHE A 147 -4.23 17.56 -7.86
CA PHE A 147 -4.44 18.01 -6.49
C PHE A 147 -4.78 19.52 -6.48
N SER A 148 -5.98 19.88 -6.94
CA SER A 148 -6.60 21.15 -6.56
C SER A 148 -7.42 20.90 -5.30
N GLU A 149 -7.05 21.56 -4.20
CA GLU A 149 -7.88 21.59 -2.99
C GLU A 149 -9.26 22.14 -3.36
N LYS A 150 -10.29 21.34 -3.12
CA LYS A 150 -11.66 21.79 -2.91
C LYS A 150 -12.01 21.50 -1.46
#